data_AF-A0A0B7AI13-F1
#
_entry.id   AF-A0A0B7AI13-F1
#
_cell.length_a   1.000
_cell.length_b   1.000
_cell.length_c   1.000
_cell.angle_alpha   90.00
_cell.angle_beta   90.00
_cell.angle_gamma   90.00
#
_symmetry.space_group_name_H-M   'P 1'
#
loop_
_entity.id
_entity.type
_entity.pdbx_description
1 polymer ?
#
loop_
_entity_poly.entity_id
_entity_poly.type
_entity_poly.pdbx_seq_one_letter_code
_entity_poly.pdbx_strand_id
1 'polypeptide(L)'
;MESSSKLVNEKLCDAASRPLTNKECRNPLCRPVWNTSHWSECLAGCGESGVQTRMLTCSWKGNGNPAGRSCEGLPRPVLTRPCFNNCTHECVDASDYCSIVPMMKLCRFTNFRIKCCHSCSSMIEDPPS
;
A
#
# COMPACT_ATOMS: atom_id res chain seq x y z
N MET A 1 33.66 -22.67 19.19
CA MET A 1 33.49 -23.68 20.25
C MET A 1 33.55 -25.03 19.58
N GLU A 2 34.74 -25.63 19.57
CA GLU A 2 35.02 -26.90 18.91
C GLU A 2 34.52 -28.04 19.81
N SER A 3 33.46 -28.73 19.41
CA SER A 3 32.98 -29.92 20.12
C SER A 3 33.75 -31.13 19.62
N SER A 4 34.85 -31.50 20.30
CA SER A 4 35.55 -32.75 20.02
C SER A 4 34.69 -33.95 20.41
N SER A 5 34.05 -34.59 19.45
CA SER A 5 33.37 -35.88 19.61
C SER A 5 34.40 -37.01 19.68
N LYS A 6 34.58 -37.61 20.86
CA LYS A 6 35.33 -38.86 21.03
C LYS A 6 34.36 -40.04 21.06
N LEU A 7 34.54 -41.01 20.17
CA LEU A 7 33.80 -42.28 20.25
C LEU A 7 34.30 -43.07 21.45
N VAL A 8 33.37 -43.48 22.31
CA VAL A 8 33.63 -44.29 23.50
C VAL A 8 32.73 -45.52 23.46
N ASN A 9 33.19 -46.62 24.05
CA ASN A 9 32.42 -47.85 24.17
C ASN A 9 31.13 -47.61 25.01
N GLU A 10 29.99 -48.14 24.58
CA GLU A 10 28.68 -47.97 25.24
C GLU A 10 28.74 -48.28 26.74
N LYS A 11 29.53 -49.27 27.16
CA LYS A 11 29.69 -49.67 28.57
C LYS A 11 30.41 -48.64 29.44
N LEU A 12 31.14 -47.71 28.82
CA LEU A 12 31.85 -46.61 29.48
C LEU A 12 31.06 -45.28 29.34
N CYS A 13 29.89 -45.31 28.72
CA CYS A 13 29.01 -44.15 28.58
C CYS A 13 28.17 -44.00 29.85
N ASP A 14 28.53 -43.05 30.69
CA ASP A 14 27.72 -42.70 31.88
C ASP A 14 26.42 -42.02 31.43
N ALA A 15 25.29 -42.62 31.82
CA ALA A 15 23.95 -42.13 31.50
C ALA A 15 23.69 -40.71 32.03
N ALA A 16 24.33 -40.33 33.15
CA ALA A 16 24.20 -38.97 33.71
C ALA A 16 24.93 -37.90 32.87
N SER A 17 25.97 -38.30 32.12
CA SER A 17 26.75 -37.43 31.24
C SER A 17 26.28 -37.47 29.78
N ARG A 18 25.31 -38.34 29.46
CA ARG A 18 24.84 -38.55 28.09
C ARG A 18 24.19 -37.26 27.58
N PRO A 19 24.68 -36.67 26.48
CA PRO A 19 24.08 -35.47 25.91
C PRO A 19 22.67 -35.79 25.40
N LEU A 20 21.83 -34.76 25.36
CA LEU A 20 20.49 -34.87 24.78
C LEU A 20 20.59 -35.43 23.36
N THR A 21 19.83 -36.48 23.08
CA THR A 21 19.74 -37.10 21.75
C THR A 21 19.11 -36.20 20.70
N ASN A 22 18.48 -35.12 21.14
CA ASN A 22 17.64 -34.24 20.37
C ASN A 22 17.89 -32.81 20.79
N LYS A 23 17.98 -31.93 19.80
CA LYS A 23 18.15 -30.49 19.97
C LYS A 23 17.10 -29.78 19.11
N GLU A 24 16.65 -28.61 19.55
CA GLU A 24 15.80 -27.77 18.72
C GLU A 24 16.58 -27.28 17.49
N CYS A 25 16.02 -27.51 16.31
CA CYS A 25 16.53 -26.96 15.07
C CYS A 25 15.78 -25.66 14.75
N ARG A 26 16.43 -24.50 14.97
CA ARG A 26 15.90 -23.22 14.51
C ARG A 26 16.34 -22.98 13.08
N ASN A 27 15.40 -23.09 12.15
CA ASN A 27 15.64 -22.68 10.76
C ASN A 27 15.12 -21.24 10.56
N PRO A 28 16.00 -20.23 10.47
CA PRO A 28 15.58 -18.84 10.26
C PRO A 28 14.84 -18.62 8.93
N LEU A 29 14.98 -19.56 7.97
CA LEU A 29 14.27 -19.55 6.69
C LEU A 29 12.80 -20.01 6.82
N CYS A 30 12.48 -20.83 7.83
CA CYS A 30 11.12 -21.29 8.17
C CYS A 30 10.40 -20.28 9.07
N ARG A 31 10.63 -18.99 8.87
CA ARG A 31 9.92 -17.91 9.58
C ARG A 31 8.78 -17.39 8.70
N PRO A 32 7.51 -17.51 9.14
CA PRO A 32 6.39 -16.94 8.40
C PRO A 32 6.39 -15.42 8.57
N VAL A 33 6.01 -14.70 7.51
CA VAL A 33 5.91 -13.24 7.49
C VAL A 33 4.66 -12.80 6.72
N TRP A 34 4.05 -11.71 7.20
CA TRP A 34 3.02 -10.99 6.45
C TRP A 34 3.69 -10.09 5.41
N ASN A 35 3.29 -10.25 4.15
CA ASN A 35 3.61 -9.31 3.09
C ASN A 35 2.37 -8.54 2.67
N THR A 36 2.56 -7.30 2.24
CA THR A 36 1.48 -6.41 1.81
C THR A 36 1.63 -6.05 0.35
N SER A 37 0.53 -6.00 -0.40
CA SER A 37 0.53 -5.37 -1.72
C SER A 37 0.71 -3.86 -1.63
N HIS A 38 0.84 -3.22 -2.79
CA HIS A 38 0.61 -1.78 -2.90
C HIS A 38 -0.83 -1.42 -2.49
N TRP A 39 -1.01 -0.17 -2.08
CA TRP A 39 -2.33 0.40 -1.82
C TRP A 39 -3.10 0.59 -3.12
N SER A 40 -4.40 0.36 -3.07
CA SER A 40 -5.33 0.71 -4.15
C SER A 40 -5.33 2.21 -4.40
N GLU A 41 -5.86 2.63 -5.53
CA GLU A 41 -6.17 4.03 -5.78
C GLU A 41 -7.23 4.55 -4.77
N CYS A 42 -7.22 5.85 -4.53
CA CYS A 42 -8.19 6.51 -3.67
C CYS A 42 -9.49 6.73 -4.45
N LEU A 43 -10.55 5.99 -4.12
CA LEU A 43 -11.84 6.09 -4.83
C LEU A 43 -12.72 7.26 -4.34
N ALA A 44 -12.13 8.32 -3.79
CA ALA A 44 -12.88 9.48 -3.31
C ALA A 44 -13.15 10.48 -4.43
N GLY A 45 -14.27 11.21 -4.37
CA GLY A 45 -14.49 12.39 -5.21
C GLY A 45 -13.44 13.47 -4.94
N CYS A 46 -13.31 14.42 -5.87
CA CYS A 46 -12.45 15.59 -5.69
C CYS A 46 -12.77 16.31 -4.38
N GLY A 47 -11.76 16.52 -3.52
CA GLY A 47 -11.92 17.23 -2.25
C GLY A 47 -12.58 16.40 -1.16
N GLU A 48 -12.81 15.10 -1.40
CA GLU A 48 -13.41 14.19 -0.44
C GLU A 48 -12.37 13.27 0.22
N SER A 49 -12.70 12.81 1.43
CA SER A 49 -11.99 11.72 2.09
C SER A 49 -12.51 10.37 1.62
N GLY A 50 -11.63 9.44 1.33
CA GLY A 50 -11.97 8.05 1.02
C GLY A 50 -11.07 7.05 1.74
N VAL A 51 -11.08 5.83 1.22
CA VAL A 51 -10.31 4.71 1.78
C VAL A 51 -9.51 4.03 0.68
N GLN A 52 -8.24 3.76 0.95
CA GLN A 52 -7.42 2.86 0.16
C GLN A 52 -7.33 1.51 0.86
N THR A 53 -7.34 0.45 0.06
CA THR A 53 -7.23 -0.94 0.55
C THR A 53 -5.95 -1.58 0.02
N ARG A 54 -5.45 -2.60 0.70
CA ARG A 54 -4.34 -3.44 0.19
C ARG A 54 -4.57 -4.89 0.60
N MET A 55 -3.90 -5.81 -0.05
CA MET A 55 -3.98 -7.24 0.25
C MET A 55 -2.85 -7.68 1.17
N LEU A 56 -3.11 -8.71 1.97
CA LEU A 56 -2.13 -9.40 2.80
C LEU A 56 -1.89 -10.82 2.29
N THR A 57 -0.62 -11.22 2.25
CA THR A 57 -0.22 -12.60 1.93
C THR A 57 0.73 -13.12 3.02
N CYS A 58 0.59 -14.40 3.36
CA CYS A 58 1.46 -15.08 4.32
C CYS A 58 2.48 -15.92 3.56
N SER A 59 3.78 -15.63 3.72
CA SER A 59 4.84 -16.38 3.05
C SER A 59 5.99 -16.76 3.99
N TRP A 60 6.78 -17.73 3.58
CA TRP A 60 8.04 -18.05 4.24
C TRP A 60 9.10 -17.02 3.87
N LYS A 61 9.83 -16.51 4.87
CA LYS A 61 10.91 -15.55 4.66
C LYS A 61 12.03 -16.10 3.77
N GLY A 62 12.28 -17.42 3.82
CA GLY A 62 13.41 -18.03 3.11
C GLY A 62 13.25 -18.14 1.60
N ASN A 63 12.03 -18.35 1.10
CA ASN A 63 11.78 -18.62 -0.33
C ASN A 63 10.57 -17.88 -0.91
N GLY A 64 9.80 -17.14 -0.10
CA GLY A 64 8.60 -16.44 -0.55
C GLY A 64 7.39 -17.34 -0.83
N ASN A 65 7.50 -18.66 -0.60
CA ASN A 65 6.39 -19.58 -0.85
C ASN A 65 5.25 -19.36 0.15
N PRO A 66 3.99 -19.69 -0.23
CA PRO A 66 2.85 -19.58 0.67
C PRO A 66 3.07 -20.33 1.98
N ALA A 67 2.84 -19.66 3.10
CA ALA A 67 2.97 -20.24 4.44
C ALA A 67 1.61 -20.57 5.08
N GLY A 68 0.51 -20.47 4.32
CA GLY A 68 -0.83 -20.86 4.79
C GLY A 68 -1.25 -20.10 6.05
N ARG A 69 -1.60 -20.85 7.11
CA ARG A 69 -2.05 -20.30 8.40
C ARG A 69 -0.91 -19.96 9.37
N SER A 70 0.36 -20.13 8.97
CA SER A 70 1.50 -19.93 9.89
C SER A 70 1.68 -18.48 10.36
N CYS A 71 0.98 -17.50 9.77
CA CYS A 71 1.00 -16.10 10.22
C CYS A 71 -0.13 -15.73 11.20
N GLU A 72 -1.01 -16.65 11.61
CA GLU A 72 -2.24 -16.34 12.37
C GLU A 72 -1.98 -15.67 13.74
N GLY A 73 -0.89 -16.02 14.42
CA GLY A 73 -0.46 -15.39 15.68
C GLY A 73 0.48 -14.20 15.53
N LEU A 74 0.79 -13.77 14.30
CA LEU A 74 1.64 -12.62 14.05
C LEU A 74 0.79 -11.33 13.96
N PRO A 75 1.34 -10.16 14.34
CA PRO A 75 0.65 -8.89 14.22
C PRO A 75 0.26 -8.65 12.76
N ARG A 76 -1.05 -8.50 12.51
CA ARG A 76 -1.58 -8.26 11.17
C ARG A 76 -1.36 -6.80 10.77
N PRO A 77 -0.74 -6.53 9.61
CA PRO A 77 -0.63 -5.17 9.11
C PRO A 77 -1.99 -4.57 8.77
N VAL A 78 -2.06 -3.25 8.78
CA VAL A 78 -3.28 -2.51 8.44
C VAL A 78 -3.68 -2.77 6.99
N LEU A 79 -4.95 -3.09 6.73
CA LEU A 79 -5.49 -3.38 5.39
C LEU A 79 -6.17 -2.19 4.73
N THR A 80 -6.54 -1.19 5.52
CA THR A 80 -7.29 0.00 5.07
C THR A 80 -6.64 1.25 5.61
N ARG A 81 -6.51 2.29 4.78
CA ARG A 81 -6.04 3.60 5.24
C ARG A 81 -6.91 4.73 4.69
N PRO A 82 -7.07 5.84 5.42
CA PRO A 82 -7.71 7.02 4.86
C PRO A 82 -6.86 7.58 3.72
N CYS A 83 -7.53 8.14 2.74
CA CYS A 83 -6.91 8.94 1.70
C CYS A 83 -7.74 10.21 1.49
N PHE A 84 -7.10 11.26 1.03
CA PHE A 84 -7.76 12.49 0.66
C PHE A 84 -7.44 12.74 -0.81
N ASN A 85 -8.47 12.84 -1.64
CA ASN A 85 -8.26 13.12 -3.05
C ASN A 85 -8.12 14.63 -3.22
N ASN A 86 -6.89 15.11 -3.06
CA ASN A 86 -6.54 16.52 -3.24
C ASN A 86 -6.48 16.83 -4.74
N CYS A 87 -7.63 16.80 -5.39
CA CYS A 87 -7.75 17.41 -6.69
C CYS A 87 -7.73 18.92 -6.47
N THR A 88 -6.56 19.54 -6.65
CA THR A 88 -6.53 20.96 -6.96
C THR A 88 -7.17 21.07 -8.34
N HIS A 89 -8.47 21.35 -8.40
CA HIS A 89 -9.07 21.92 -9.60
C HIS A 89 -8.53 23.33 -9.72
N GLU A 90 -7.22 23.43 -9.97
CA GLU A 90 -6.61 24.65 -10.43
C GLU A 90 -7.23 24.86 -11.81
N CYS A 91 -8.14 25.81 -11.83
CA CYS A 91 -8.89 26.24 -13.00
C CYS A 91 -7.87 26.63 -14.06
N VAL A 92 -7.61 25.75 -15.03
CA VAL A 92 -6.67 26.02 -16.14
C VAL A 92 -7.42 26.02 -17.46
N ASP A 93 -6.99 26.88 -18.37
CA ASP A 93 -7.52 26.90 -19.73
C ASP A 93 -6.96 25.68 -20.49
N ALA A 94 -7.85 24.75 -20.84
CA ALA A 94 -7.52 23.47 -21.46
C ALA A 94 -7.51 23.52 -23.00
N SER A 95 -7.64 24.70 -23.61
CA SER A 95 -7.70 24.83 -25.07
C SER A 95 -7.17 26.16 -25.62
N ASP A 96 -6.59 26.11 -26.82
CA ASP A 96 -5.99 27.27 -27.49
C ASP A 96 -7.02 28.35 -27.88
N TYR A 97 -8.29 27.97 -28.05
CA TYR A 97 -9.36 28.92 -28.37
C TYR A 97 -9.89 29.70 -27.15
N CYS A 98 -9.35 29.48 -25.96
CA CYS A 98 -9.86 30.13 -24.74
C CYS A 98 -9.79 31.66 -24.82
N SER A 99 -8.85 32.24 -25.58
CA SER A 99 -8.78 33.68 -25.86
C SER A 99 -9.96 34.23 -26.70
N ILE A 100 -10.60 33.39 -27.52
CA ILE A 100 -11.68 33.77 -28.44
C ILE A 100 -13.07 33.49 -27.83
N VAL A 101 -13.16 32.55 -26.89
CA VAL A 101 -14.41 32.14 -26.22
C VAL A 101 -15.15 33.30 -25.54
N PRO A 102 -14.49 34.22 -24.80
CA PRO A 102 -15.12 35.42 -24.26
C PRO A 102 -15.67 36.34 -25.35
N MET A 103 -14.88 36.56 -26.42
CA MET A 103 -15.23 37.45 -27.52
C MET A 103 -16.47 36.95 -28.30
N MET A 104 -16.60 35.63 -28.46
CA MET A 104 -17.76 34.99 -29.09
C MET A 104 -18.96 34.78 -28.14
N LYS A 105 -18.90 35.30 -26.90
CA LYS A 105 -19.93 35.10 -25.86
C LYS A 105 -20.24 33.62 -25.59
N LEU A 106 -19.25 32.76 -25.77
CA LEU A 106 -19.39 31.32 -25.54
C LEU A 106 -19.19 30.95 -24.07
N CYS A 107 -18.64 31.84 -23.24
CA CYS A 107 -18.53 31.67 -21.78
C CYS A 107 -19.86 31.41 -21.06
N ARG A 108 -21.00 31.75 -21.68
CA ARG A 108 -22.34 31.44 -21.14
C ARG A 108 -22.67 29.95 -21.13
N PHE A 109 -21.95 29.15 -21.91
CA PHE A 109 -22.18 27.71 -21.98
C PHE A 109 -21.20 26.98 -21.06
N THR A 110 -21.73 26.06 -20.26
CA THR A 110 -20.99 25.34 -19.21
C THR A 110 -19.79 24.56 -19.75
N ASN A 111 -19.89 23.97 -20.94
CA ASN A 111 -18.79 23.24 -21.58
C ASN A 111 -17.59 24.15 -21.90
N PHE A 112 -17.84 25.38 -22.36
CA PHE A 112 -16.78 26.35 -22.63
C PHE A 112 -16.25 26.98 -21.34
N ARG A 113 -17.11 27.23 -20.35
CA ARG A 113 -16.73 27.72 -19.02
C ARG A 113 -15.84 26.73 -18.25
N ILE A 114 -16.08 25.42 -18.38
CA ILE A 114 -15.26 24.37 -17.75
C ILE A 114 -13.91 24.23 -18.44
N LYS A 115 -13.87 24.33 -19.77
CA LYS A 115 -12.62 24.22 -20.55
C LYS A 115 -11.75 25.47 -20.53
N CYS A 116 -12.36 26.65 -20.44
CA CYS A 116 -11.71 27.95 -20.52
C CYS A 116 -12.00 28.77 -19.27
N CYS A 117 -11.68 28.18 -18.12
CA CYS A 117 -12.09 28.67 -16.83
C CYS A 117 -11.40 30.00 -16.45
N HIS A 118 -10.12 30.20 -16.80
CA HIS A 118 -9.44 31.49 -16.59
C HIS A 118 -9.94 32.54 -17.57
N SER A 119 -10.03 32.20 -18.86
CA SER A 119 -10.50 33.14 -19.88
C SER A 119 -11.95 33.60 -19.66
N CYS A 120 -12.81 32.77 -19.07
CA CYS A 120 -14.21 33.09 -18.76
C CYS A 120 -14.44 33.61 -17.32
N SER A 121 -13.39 33.79 -16.52
CA SER A 121 -13.49 34.20 -15.11
C SER A 121 -14.07 35.61 -14.91
N SER A 122 -13.88 36.52 -15.88
CA SER A 122 -14.35 37.91 -15.81
C SER A 122 -15.82 38.12 -16.18
N MET A 123 -16.57 37.04 -16.49
CA MET A 123 -17.99 37.11 -16.89
C MET A 123 -18.95 36.57 -15.81
N ILE A 124 -18.46 36.44 -14.57
CA ILE A 124 -19.28 36.15 -13.38
C ILE A 124 -19.78 37.48 -12.81
N GLU A 125 -20.65 38.19 -13.53
CA GLU A 125 -21.56 39.14 -12.87
C GLU A 125 -22.82 38.36 -12.47
N ASP A 126 -23.18 38.49 -11.19
CA ASP A 126 -24.35 37.89 -10.57
C ASP A 126 -25.64 38.11 -11.37
N PRO A 127 -26.63 37.20 -11.26
CA PRO A 127 -27.96 37.44 -11.82
C PRO A 127 -28.58 38.70 -11.17
N PRO A 128 -29.30 39.55 -11.93
CA PRO A 128 -29.98 40.70 -11.35
C PRO A 128 -31.08 40.25 -10.38
N SER A 129 -31.10 40.88 -9.19
CA SER A 129 -32.18 40.78 -8.19
C SER A 129 -33.46 41.43 -8.67
#